data_AF-A0A382HDL0-F1
#
_entry.id   AF-A0A382HDL0-F1
#
_cell.length_a   1.000
_cell.length_b   1.000
_cell.length_c   1.000
_cell.angle_alpha   90.00
_cell.angle_beta   90.00
_cell.angle_gamma   90.00
#
_symmetry.space_group_name_H-M   'P 1'
#
loop_
_entity.id
_entity.type
_entity.pdbx_description
1 polymer ?
#
loop_
_entity_poly.entity_id
_entity_poly.type
_entity_poly.pdbx_seq_one_letter_code
_entity_poly.pdbx_strand_id
1 'polypeptide(L)'
;MNKDQLTAISPIDGRYGEQTSQLKSIFSEYGLMSYRLLVEIEWFIHLSNQSSINELPKLSANMKKNIFKIHKNFSLQEANKVKRIEAKTNHDVKAVEYYLKDAISLFTSLKKYREFIHFGCTSEDINNIAYGLMIRDASKKIFEGKYKEFANQLRNKAHKYASVAMISRTHGQIATPTTLGKEFANFLFRIEKILEVLEKIQIRG
;
A
#
# COMPACT_ATOMS: atom_id res chain seq x y z
N MET A 1 -9.31 -24.42 -4.67
CA MET A 1 -10.30 -23.96 -5.67
C MET A 1 -9.62 -23.00 -6.62
N ASN A 2 -9.71 -23.23 -7.93
CA ASN A 2 -9.45 -22.18 -8.92
C ASN A 2 -10.40 -21.03 -8.61
N LYS A 3 -9.86 -19.86 -8.30
CA LYS A 3 -10.67 -18.67 -8.00
C LYS A 3 -11.11 -18.04 -9.31
N ASP A 4 -12.15 -18.61 -9.92
CA ASP A 4 -12.82 -17.98 -11.06
C ASP A 4 -13.52 -16.70 -10.57
N GLN A 5 -13.38 -15.60 -11.31
CA GLN A 5 -14.04 -14.33 -11.01
C GLN A 5 -15.56 -14.49 -10.88
N LEU A 6 -16.16 -15.44 -11.62
CA LEU A 6 -17.61 -15.72 -11.56
C LEU A 6 -18.06 -16.36 -10.24
N THR A 7 -17.13 -16.97 -9.50
CA THR A 7 -17.40 -17.65 -8.23
C THR A 7 -16.92 -16.86 -7.01
N ALA A 8 -16.35 -15.67 -7.23
CA ALA A 8 -15.92 -14.80 -6.14
C ALA A 8 -17.14 -14.25 -5.37
N ILE A 9 -17.09 -14.35 -4.04
CA ILE A 9 -18.14 -13.81 -3.16
C ILE A 9 -18.18 -12.28 -3.25
N SER A 10 -17.02 -11.63 -3.18
CA SER A 10 -16.92 -10.18 -3.29
C SER A 10 -16.81 -9.74 -4.75
N PRO A 11 -17.62 -8.76 -5.20
CA PRO A 11 -17.47 -8.22 -6.56
C PRO A 11 -16.17 -7.44 -6.74
N ILE A 12 -15.50 -7.02 -5.65
CA ILE A 12 -14.19 -6.35 -5.70
C ILE A 12 -13.12 -7.29 -6.27
N ASP A 13 -13.26 -8.60 -6.08
CA ASP A 13 -12.34 -9.62 -6.61
C ASP A 13 -12.91 -10.39 -7.81
N GLY A 14 -14.24 -10.35 -8.00
CA GLY A 14 -14.96 -10.95 -9.13
C GLY A 14 -15.26 -9.94 -10.24
N ARG A 15 -16.54 -9.52 -10.35
CA ARG A 15 -17.06 -8.64 -11.41
C ARG A 15 -16.22 -7.39 -11.68
N TYR A 16 -15.63 -6.79 -10.63
CA TYR A 16 -14.82 -5.57 -10.71
C TYR A 16 -13.33 -5.83 -10.44
N GLY A 17 -12.90 -7.09 -10.47
CA GLY A 17 -11.55 -7.52 -10.12
C GLY A 17 -10.44 -6.98 -11.03
N GLU A 18 -10.79 -6.58 -12.25
CA GLU A 18 -9.86 -5.92 -13.19
C GLU A 18 -9.63 -4.47 -12.79
N GLN A 19 -10.69 -3.74 -12.44
CA GLN A 19 -10.67 -2.33 -12.03
C GLN A 19 -9.92 -2.10 -10.72
N THR A 20 -9.83 -3.14 -9.87
CA THR A 20 -9.17 -3.15 -8.57
C THR A 20 -7.83 -3.88 -8.58
N SER A 21 -7.38 -4.38 -9.74
CA SER A 21 -6.17 -5.21 -9.88
C SER A 21 -4.92 -4.62 -9.23
N GLN A 22 -4.71 -3.31 -9.35
CA GLN A 22 -3.58 -2.59 -8.75
C GLN A 22 -3.55 -2.72 -7.21
N LEU A 23 -4.73 -2.82 -6.57
CA LEU A 23 -4.87 -2.94 -5.12
C LEU A 23 -4.45 -4.34 -4.61
N LYS A 24 -4.46 -5.37 -5.46
CA LYS A 24 -4.09 -6.74 -5.07
C LYS A 24 -2.64 -6.81 -4.59
N SER A 25 -1.73 -6.05 -5.19
CA SER A 25 -0.34 -6.00 -4.74
C SER A 25 -0.13 -5.27 -3.40
N ILE A 26 -1.15 -4.55 -2.92
CA ILE A 26 -1.07 -3.71 -1.72
C ILE A 26 -1.90 -4.28 -0.58
N PHE A 27 -3.21 -4.44 -0.78
CA PHE A 27 -4.17 -4.75 0.28
C PHE A 27 -4.56 -6.23 0.38
N SER A 28 -4.05 -7.09 -0.50
CA SER A 28 -4.23 -8.53 -0.32
C SER A 28 -3.30 -9.07 0.77
N GLU A 29 -3.53 -10.32 1.17
CA GLU A 29 -2.63 -11.06 2.06
C GLU A 29 -1.19 -11.13 1.49
N TYR A 30 -1.04 -11.29 0.18
CA TYR A 30 0.27 -11.21 -0.49
C TYR A 30 0.93 -9.85 -0.29
N GLY A 31 0.15 -8.77 -0.46
CA GLY A 31 0.64 -7.41 -0.24
C GLY A 31 1.10 -7.21 1.19
N LEU A 32 0.26 -7.59 2.17
CA LEU A 32 0.59 -7.51 3.59
C LEU A 32 1.87 -8.28 3.93
N MET A 33 2.05 -9.51 3.40
CA MET A 33 3.29 -10.28 3.59
C MET A 33 4.50 -9.57 2.99
N SER A 34 4.36 -8.99 1.79
CA SER A 34 5.45 -8.25 1.14
C SER A 34 5.86 -7.01 1.96
N TYR A 35 4.90 -6.26 2.47
CA TYR A 35 5.18 -5.08 3.31
C TYR A 35 5.76 -5.47 4.68
N ARG A 36 5.26 -6.52 5.33
CA ARG A 36 5.86 -7.05 6.56
C ARG A 36 7.31 -7.48 6.34
N LEU A 37 7.58 -8.18 5.23
CA LEU A 37 8.92 -8.59 4.84
C LEU A 37 9.85 -7.38 4.63
N LEU A 38 9.36 -6.32 4.00
CA LEU A 38 10.11 -5.07 3.84
C LEU A 38 10.45 -4.45 5.20
N VAL A 39 9.48 -4.36 6.12
CA VAL A 39 9.68 -3.79 7.46
C VAL A 39 10.72 -4.58 8.25
N GLU A 40 10.62 -5.91 8.24
CA GLU A 40 11.61 -6.79 8.89
C GLU A 40 13.04 -6.60 8.35
N ILE A 41 13.18 -6.46 7.03
CA ILE A 41 14.47 -6.22 6.38
C ILE A 41 15.04 -4.85 6.78
N GLU A 42 14.22 -3.80 6.73
CA GLU A 42 14.62 -2.46 7.12
C GLU A 42 14.97 -2.38 8.61
N TRP A 43 14.23 -3.08 9.47
CA TRP A 43 14.52 -3.17 10.90
C TRP A 43 15.84 -3.87 11.17
N PHE A 44 16.10 -5.00 10.52
CA PHE A 44 17.38 -5.71 10.62
C PHE A 44 18.55 -4.82 10.15
N ILE A 45 18.38 -4.08 9.05
CA ILE A 45 19.38 -3.13 8.57
C ILE A 45 19.56 -1.99 9.58
N HIS A 46 18.47 -1.49 10.16
CA HIS A 46 18.52 -0.45 11.19
C HIS A 46 19.33 -0.89 12.39
N LEU A 47 19.03 -2.07 12.96
CA LEU A 47 19.79 -2.65 14.08
C LEU A 47 21.29 -2.75 13.76
N SER A 48 21.63 -3.19 12.53
CA SER A 48 23.04 -3.29 12.13
C SER A 48 23.79 -1.95 12.08
N ASN A 49 23.09 -0.82 11.95
CA ASN A 49 23.71 0.50 11.95
C ASN A 49 23.89 1.05 13.37
N GLN A 50 23.37 0.37 14.41
CA GLN A 50 23.52 0.78 15.80
C GLN A 50 24.88 0.35 16.35
N SER A 51 25.73 1.32 16.69
CA SER A 51 27.07 1.05 17.23
C SER A 51 27.07 0.37 18.60
N SER A 52 25.95 0.38 19.31
CA SER A 52 25.79 -0.28 20.62
C SER A 52 25.52 -1.79 20.51
N ILE A 53 25.21 -2.32 19.32
CA ILE A 53 24.89 -3.74 19.09
C ILE A 53 26.10 -4.41 18.43
N ASN A 54 27.08 -4.82 19.23
CA ASN A 54 28.35 -5.39 18.73
C ASN A 54 28.16 -6.73 18.02
N GLU A 55 27.15 -7.49 18.42
CA GLU A 55 26.79 -8.80 17.87
C GLU A 55 26.23 -8.72 16.45
N LEU A 56 25.72 -7.55 16.03
CA LEU A 56 25.24 -7.28 14.68
C LEU A 56 25.99 -6.07 14.08
N PRO A 57 27.19 -6.28 13.51
CA PRO A 57 27.96 -5.18 12.93
C PRO A 57 27.30 -4.64 11.67
N LYS A 58 27.70 -3.41 11.32
CA LYS A 58 27.24 -2.71 10.11
C LYS A 58 27.39 -3.59 8.87
N LEU A 59 26.25 -3.84 8.21
CA LEU A 59 26.22 -4.63 6.99
C LEU A 59 26.98 -3.93 5.87
N SER A 60 27.82 -4.68 5.16
CA SER A 60 28.45 -4.21 3.92
C SER A 60 27.41 -3.91 2.83
N ALA A 61 27.76 -3.12 1.83
CA ALA A 61 26.88 -2.83 0.70
C ALA A 61 26.38 -4.11 -0.01
N ASN A 62 27.23 -5.12 -0.13
CA ASN A 62 26.84 -6.40 -0.73
C ASN A 62 25.83 -7.17 0.14
N MET A 63 25.99 -7.14 1.46
CA MET A 63 25.04 -7.75 2.39
C MET A 63 23.67 -7.06 2.32
N LYS A 64 23.65 -5.73 2.30
CA LYS A 64 22.42 -4.93 2.11
C LYS A 64 21.75 -5.27 0.77
N LYS A 65 22.52 -5.36 -0.32
CA LYS A 65 22.01 -5.76 -1.64
C LYS A 65 21.39 -7.16 -1.62
N ASN A 66 22.02 -8.12 -0.94
CA ASN A 66 21.54 -9.49 -0.85
C ASN A 66 20.22 -9.61 -0.08
N ILE A 67 20.11 -8.94 1.07
CA ILE A 67 18.86 -9.00 1.86
C ILE A 67 17.70 -8.29 1.13
N PHE A 68 17.93 -7.15 0.48
CA PHE A 68 16.90 -6.50 -0.34
C PHE A 68 16.48 -7.32 -1.56
N LYS A 69 17.36 -8.19 -2.08
CA LYS A 69 17.01 -9.11 -3.16
C LYS A 69 15.90 -10.08 -2.75
N ILE A 70 15.80 -10.43 -1.47
CA ILE A 70 14.72 -11.29 -0.93
C ILE A 70 13.37 -10.60 -1.15
N HIS A 71 13.21 -9.35 -0.71
CA HIS A 71 11.98 -8.59 -0.94
C HIS A 71 11.72 -8.33 -2.43
N LYS A 72 12.74 -7.94 -3.21
CA LYS A 72 12.60 -7.66 -4.65
C LYS A 72 12.11 -8.89 -5.44
N ASN A 73 12.51 -10.09 -5.02
CA ASN A 73 12.14 -11.33 -5.67
C ASN A 73 10.96 -12.04 -4.98
N PHE A 74 10.30 -11.38 -4.02
CA PHE A 74 9.14 -11.94 -3.36
C PHE A 74 8.00 -12.09 -4.37
N SER A 75 7.49 -13.32 -4.49
CA SER A 75 6.52 -13.71 -5.50
C SER A 75 5.40 -14.52 -4.86
N LEU A 76 4.34 -14.85 -5.61
CA LEU A 76 3.27 -15.73 -5.11
C LEU A 76 3.80 -17.10 -4.68
N GLN A 77 4.88 -17.60 -5.31
CA GLN A 77 5.51 -18.85 -4.91
C GLN A 77 6.18 -18.72 -3.53
N GLU A 78 6.82 -17.58 -3.25
CA GLU A 78 7.42 -17.28 -1.95
C GLU A 78 6.35 -17.04 -0.88
N ALA A 79 5.27 -16.31 -1.19
CA ALA A 79 4.14 -16.13 -0.26
C ALA A 79 3.49 -17.48 0.11
N ASN A 80 3.39 -18.42 -0.83
CA ASN A 80 2.94 -19.78 -0.52
C ASN A 80 3.92 -20.57 0.39
N LYS A 81 5.21 -20.21 0.43
CA LYS A 81 6.12 -20.74 1.47
C LYS A 81 5.78 -20.17 2.84
N VAL A 82 5.50 -18.86 2.93
CA VAL A 82 5.05 -18.22 4.17
C VAL A 82 3.78 -18.89 4.69
N LYS A 83 2.75 -19.10 3.85
CA LYS A 83 1.52 -19.82 4.26
C LYS A 83 1.79 -21.24 4.76
N ARG A 84 2.77 -21.95 4.19
CA ARG A 84 3.15 -23.30 4.65
C ARG A 84 3.83 -23.28 6.01
N ILE A 85 4.58 -22.22 6.34
CA ILE A 85 5.15 -22.01 7.66
C ILE A 85 4.03 -21.64 8.64
N GLU A 86 3.14 -20.74 8.24
CA GLU A 86 2.00 -20.30 9.05
C GLU A 86 1.10 -21.46 9.46
N ALA A 87 0.86 -22.44 8.58
CA ALA A 87 0.11 -23.64 8.91
C ALA A 87 0.71 -24.45 10.08
N LYS A 88 2.00 -24.27 10.39
CA LYS A 88 2.68 -24.90 11.53
C LYS A 88 2.72 -23.99 12.76
N THR A 89 2.91 -22.68 12.56
CA THR A 89 3.03 -21.71 13.65
C THR A 89 1.69 -21.21 14.17
N ASN A 90 0.63 -21.33 13.36
CA ASN A 90 -0.67 -20.69 13.55
C ASN A 90 -0.58 -19.17 13.82
N HIS A 91 0.45 -18.54 13.26
CA HIS A 91 0.72 -17.11 13.43
C HIS A 91 1.43 -16.55 12.19
N ASP A 92 0.81 -15.54 11.57
CA ASP A 92 1.19 -14.95 10.29
C ASP A 92 2.51 -14.14 10.32
N VAL A 93 2.70 -13.22 11.27
CA VAL A 93 3.95 -12.46 11.41
C VAL A 93 5.11 -13.39 11.72
N LYS A 94 4.91 -14.36 12.62
CA LYS A 94 5.93 -15.37 12.93
C LYS A 94 6.33 -16.19 11.71
N ALA A 95 5.39 -16.45 10.79
CA ALA A 95 5.70 -17.14 9.54
C ALA A 95 6.58 -16.29 8.60
N VAL A 96 6.38 -14.97 8.57
CA VAL A 96 7.26 -14.04 7.83
C VAL A 96 8.66 -14.00 8.45
N GLU A 97 8.77 -13.98 9.79
CA GLU A 97 10.05 -14.05 10.50
C GLU A 97 10.83 -15.31 10.10
N TYR A 98 10.21 -16.50 10.21
CA TYR A 98 10.84 -17.76 9.85
C TYR A 98 11.23 -17.81 8.36
N TYR A 99 10.35 -17.34 7.48
CA TYR A 99 10.66 -17.25 6.06
C TYR A 99 11.92 -16.42 5.81
N LEU A 100 12.02 -15.25 6.44
CA LEU A 100 13.18 -14.38 6.28
C LEU A 100 14.45 -14.99 6.89
N LYS A 101 14.36 -15.66 8.05
CA LYS A 101 15.48 -16.41 8.66
C LYS A 101 16.01 -17.49 7.72
N ASP A 102 15.11 -18.25 7.08
CA ASP A 102 15.48 -19.29 6.12
C ASP A 102 16.12 -18.68 4.85
N ALA A 103 15.51 -17.63 4.30
CA ALA A 103 16.01 -16.96 3.10
C ALA A 103 17.40 -16.32 3.33
N ILE A 104 17.61 -15.69 4.50
CA ILE A 104 18.90 -15.09 4.87
C ILE A 104 19.97 -16.15 5.10
N SER A 105 19.60 -17.33 5.61
CA SER A 105 20.53 -18.43 5.87
C SER A 105 21.21 -18.97 4.61
N LEU A 106 20.68 -18.67 3.41
CA LEU A 106 21.29 -18.99 2.12
C LEU A 106 22.50 -18.11 1.80
N PHE A 107 22.67 -16.98 2.47
CA PHE A 107 23.83 -16.10 2.31
C PHE A 107 24.81 -16.34 3.45
N THR A 108 25.97 -16.95 3.14
CA THR A 108 27.01 -17.27 4.13
C THR A 108 27.40 -16.07 5.01
N SER A 109 27.45 -14.86 4.43
CA SER A 109 27.79 -13.63 5.15
C SER A 109 26.72 -13.14 6.13
N LEU A 110 25.46 -13.52 5.94
CA LEU A 110 24.34 -13.09 6.78
C LEU A 110 23.83 -14.18 7.72
N LYS A 111 24.08 -15.45 7.42
CA LYS A 111 23.55 -16.61 8.16
C LYS A 111 23.74 -16.51 9.68
N LYS A 112 24.91 -16.06 10.14
CA LYS A 112 25.22 -15.92 11.58
C LYS A 112 24.39 -14.86 12.31
N TYR A 113 23.74 -13.96 11.58
CA TYR A 113 22.97 -12.85 12.12
C TYR A 113 21.46 -13.08 12.07
N ARG A 114 21.00 -14.23 11.58
CA ARG A 114 19.57 -14.49 11.34
C ARG A 114 18.69 -14.36 12.59
N GLU A 115 19.24 -14.58 13.78
CA GLU A 115 18.46 -14.47 15.03
C GLU A 115 18.17 -13.01 15.43
N PHE A 116 18.77 -12.02 14.75
CA PHE A 116 18.41 -10.61 14.88
C PHE A 116 17.17 -10.21 14.07
N ILE A 117 16.63 -11.11 13.24
CA ILE A 117 15.33 -10.88 12.60
C ILE A 117 14.24 -10.85 13.66
N HIS A 118 13.38 -9.82 13.60
CA HIS A 118 12.36 -9.52 14.59
C HIS A 118 12.88 -9.20 16.01
N PHE A 119 14.18 -8.88 16.16
CA PHE A 119 14.75 -8.64 17.48
C PHE A 119 14.17 -7.38 18.13
N GLY A 120 13.63 -7.53 19.35
CA GLY A 120 13.05 -6.43 20.12
C GLY A 120 11.68 -5.96 19.63
N CYS A 121 11.08 -6.63 18.65
CA CYS A 121 9.77 -6.29 18.12
C CYS A 121 8.64 -7.13 18.76
N THR A 122 7.44 -6.55 18.76
CA THR A 122 6.18 -7.30 18.77
C THR A 122 5.60 -7.36 17.36
N SER A 123 4.63 -8.25 17.15
CA SER A 123 3.91 -8.37 15.87
C SER A 123 3.31 -7.04 15.39
N GLU A 124 2.87 -6.19 16.32
CA GLU A 124 2.25 -4.91 15.98
C GLU A 124 3.25 -3.87 15.49
N ASP A 125 4.52 -3.91 15.90
CA ASP A 125 5.57 -3.03 15.37
C ASP A 125 5.80 -3.28 13.87
N ILE A 126 5.52 -4.51 13.41
CA ILE A 126 5.60 -4.87 12.00
C ILE A 126 4.29 -4.52 11.29
N ASN A 127 3.15 -4.85 11.91
CA ASN A 127 1.83 -4.68 11.29
C ASN A 127 1.50 -3.22 11.04
N ASN A 128 1.64 -2.35 12.04
CA ASN A 128 1.21 -0.97 11.92
C ASN A 128 2.05 -0.20 10.88
N ILE A 129 3.37 -0.46 10.82
CA ILE A 129 4.25 0.07 9.78
C ILE A 129 3.88 -0.50 8.41
N ALA A 130 3.63 -1.81 8.30
CA ALA A 130 3.18 -2.41 7.04
C ALA A 130 1.87 -1.77 6.54
N TYR A 131 0.87 -1.59 7.42
CA TYR A 131 -0.37 -0.91 7.08
C TYR A 131 -0.14 0.57 6.70
N GLY A 132 0.71 1.29 7.41
CA GLY A 132 1.09 2.66 7.06
C GLY A 132 1.70 2.74 5.66
N LEU A 133 2.61 1.81 5.32
CA LEU A 133 3.20 1.71 3.98
C LEU A 133 2.16 1.37 2.91
N MET A 134 1.23 0.46 3.19
CA MET A 134 0.14 0.07 2.28
C MET A 134 -0.78 1.26 1.98
N ILE A 135 -1.23 1.98 3.01
CA ILE A 135 -2.09 3.16 2.86
C ILE A 135 -1.35 4.26 2.09
N ARG A 136 -0.07 4.51 2.42
CA ARG A 136 0.77 5.50 1.73
C ARG A 136 0.91 5.17 0.25
N ASP A 137 1.22 3.93 -0.07
CA ASP A 137 1.47 3.53 -1.45
C ASP A 137 0.18 3.54 -2.28
N ALA A 138 -0.95 3.07 -1.73
CA ALA A 138 -2.23 3.17 -2.41
C ALA A 138 -2.65 4.63 -2.62
N SER A 139 -2.51 5.46 -1.59
CA SER A 139 -2.83 6.89 -1.64
C SER A 139 -2.03 7.59 -2.74
N LYS A 140 -0.69 7.49 -2.72
CA LYS A 140 0.20 8.21 -3.64
C LYS A 140 0.27 7.61 -5.04
N LYS A 141 0.32 6.28 -5.16
CA LYS A 141 0.57 5.61 -6.45
C LYS A 141 -0.70 5.33 -7.25
N ILE A 142 -1.86 5.25 -6.59
CA ILE A 142 -3.13 4.88 -7.24
C ILE A 142 -4.14 6.02 -7.14
N PHE A 143 -4.48 6.45 -5.93
CA PHE A 143 -5.64 7.33 -5.74
C PHE A 143 -5.36 8.79 -6.12
N GLU A 144 -4.18 9.31 -5.80
CA GLU A 144 -3.81 10.71 -6.09
C GLU A 144 -3.99 11.05 -7.58
N GLY A 145 -3.48 10.19 -8.47
CA GLY A 145 -3.65 10.37 -9.91
C GLY A 145 -5.11 10.36 -10.35
N LYS A 146 -5.92 9.43 -9.83
CA LYS A 146 -7.35 9.31 -10.16
C LYS A 146 -8.16 10.52 -9.69
N TYR A 147 -7.86 11.06 -8.51
CA TYR A 147 -8.52 12.26 -8.02
C TYR A 147 -8.15 13.50 -8.84
N LYS A 148 -6.87 13.64 -9.20
CA LYS A 148 -6.40 14.73 -10.08
C LYS A 148 -7.04 14.63 -11.46
N GLU A 149 -7.18 13.42 -12.01
CA GLU A 149 -7.89 13.18 -13.27
C GLU A 149 -9.37 13.60 -13.16
N PHE A 150 -10.07 13.18 -12.12
CA PHE A 150 -11.47 13.55 -11.91
C PHE A 150 -11.66 15.06 -11.75
N ALA A 151 -10.78 15.73 -10.99
CA ALA A 151 -10.76 17.18 -10.87
C ALA A 151 -10.56 17.85 -12.24
N ASN A 152 -9.63 17.35 -13.06
CA ASN A 152 -9.42 17.86 -14.42
C ASN A 152 -10.67 17.69 -15.30
N GLN A 153 -11.38 16.55 -15.21
CA GLN A 153 -12.63 16.35 -15.94
C GLN A 153 -13.71 17.36 -15.53
N LEU A 154 -13.84 17.66 -14.22
CA LEU A 154 -14.75 18.69 -13.72
C LEU A 154 -14.35 20.08 -14.22
N ARG A 155 -13.06 20.42 -14.20
CA ARG A 155 -12.53 21.69 -14.71
C ARG A 155 -12.82 21.89 -16.20
N ASN A 156 -12.59 20.85 -17.00
CA ASN A 156 -12.90 20.87 -18.43
C ASN A 156 -14.38 21.10 -18.68
N LYS A 157 -15.28 20.46 -17.91
CA LYS A 157 -16.73 20.69 -18.00
C LYS A 157 -17.12 22.09 -17.54
N ALA A 158 -16.52 22.59 -16.48
CA ALA A 158 -16.76 23.95 -15.98
C ALA A 158 -16.45 25.01 -17.05
N HIS A 159 -15.29 24.92 -17.70
CA HIS A 159 -14.92 25.85 -18.77
C HIS A 159 -15.75 25.63 -20.04
N LYS A 160 -15.94 24.38 -20.48
CA LYS A 160 -16.71 24.07 -21.69
C LYS A 160 -18.14 24.61 -21.62
N TYR A 161 -18.76 24.57 -20.44
CA TYR A 161 -20.15 24.99 -20.24
C TYR A 161 -20.29 26.34 -19.53
N ALA A 162 -19.22 27.15 -19.49
CA ALA A 162 -19.17 28.39 -18.72
C ALA A 162 -20.27 29.40 -19.13
N SER A 163 -20.60 29.48 -20.42
CA SER A 163 -21.61 30.39 -20.98
C SER A 163 -23.01 29.76 -21.15
N VAL A 164 -23.18 28.48 -20.82
CA VAL A 164 -24.47 27.78 -20.98
C VAL A 164 -25.40 28.17 -19.83
N ALA A 165 -26.31 29.10 -20.08
CA ALA A 165 -27.33 29.52 -19.13
C ALA A 165 -28.24 28.34 -18.73
N MET A 166 -28.59 28.25 -17.44
CA MET A 166 -29.41 27.20 -16.87
C MET A 166 -30.35 27.76 -15.81
N ILE A 167 -31.62 27.37 -15.83
CA ILE A 167 -32.55 27.67 -14.73
C ILE A 167 -32.18 26.81 -13.52
N SER A 168 -31.84 27.46 -12.42
CA SER A 168 -31.51 26.79 -11.16
C SER A 168 -32.76 26.20 -10.51
N ARG A 169 -32.55 25.24 -9.59
CA ARG A 169 -33.61 24.71 -8.73
C ARG A 169 -33.23 24.75 -7.27
N THR A 170 -33.98 25.49 -6.45
CA THR A 170 -33.87 25.49 -4.97
C THR A 170 -35.12 24.87 -4.39
N HIS A 171 -34.97 23.91 -3.47
CA HIS A 171 -36.09 23.07 -3.01
C HIS A 171 -36.86 22.40 -4.17
N GLY A 172 -36.17 22.12 -5.28
CA GLY A 172 -36.75 21.59 -6.51
C GLY A 172 -37.56 22.59 -7.36
N GLN A 173 -37.76 23.82 -6.89
CA GLN A 173 -38.53 24.87 -7.56
C GLN A 173 -37.65 25.79 -8.39
N ILE A 174 -38.22 26.41 -9.44
CA ILE A 174 -37.53 27.39 -10.30
C ILE A 174 -36.95 28.52 -9.45
N ALA A 175 -35.69 28.84 -9.69
CA ALA A 175 -34.96 29.89 -9.01
C ALA A 175 -34.13 30.73 -9.99
N THR A 176 -33.43 31.74 -9.47
CA THR A 176 -32.54 32.62 -10.24
C THR A 176 -31.58 31.80 -11.12
N PRO A 177 -31.42 32.12 -12.42
CA PRO A 177 -30.54 31.39 -13.32
C PRO A 177 -29.07 31.34 -12.87
N THR A 178 -28.37 30.30 -13.32
CA THR A 178 -26.92 30.06 -13.18
C THR A 178 -26.35 29.69 -14.55
N THR A 179 -25.10 29.24 -14.62
CA THR A 179 -24.57 28.53 -15.79
C THR A 179 -24.25 27.08 -15.45
N LEU A 180 -24.41 26.17 -16.41
CA LEU A 180 -24.08 24.77 -16.20
C LEU A 180 -22.60 24.59 -15.82
N GLY A 181 -21.71 25.40 -16.40
CA GLY A 181 -20.30 25.44 -16.03
C GLY A 181 -20.06 25.86 -14.58
N LYS A 182 -20.81 26.85 -14.07
CA LYS A 182 -20.73 27.27 -12.67
C LYS A 182 -21.12 26.14 -11.71
N GLU A 183 -22.07 25.29 -12.07
CA GLU A 183 -22.42 24.14 -11.23
C GLU A 183 -21.31 23.07 -11.20
N PHE A 184 -20.63 22.80 -12.31
CA PHE A 184 -19.43 21.96 -12.29
C PHE A 184 -18.30 22.56 -11.45
N ALA A 185 -18.12 23.89 -11.51
CA ALA A 185 -17.09 24.60 -10.73
C ALA A 185 -17.32 24.46 -9.22
N ASN A 186 -18.58 24.40 -8.75
CA ASN A 186 -18.88 24.15 -7.34
C ASN A 186 -18.33 22.80 -6.85
N PHE A 187 -18.50 21.74 -7.65
CA PHE A 187 -17.98 20.41 -7.32
C PHE A 187 -16.46 20.36 -7.43
N LEU A 188 -15.89 21.00 -8.46
CA LEU A 188 -14.44 21.11 -8.61
C LEU A 188 -13.79 21.71 -7.35
N PHE A 189 -14.29 22.87 -6.91
CA PHE A 189 -13.76 23.56 -5.73
C PHE A 189 -13.76 22.67 -4.48
N ARG A 190 -14.83 21.90 -4.26
CA ARG A 190 -14.94 20.96 -3.14
C ARG A 190 -13.94 19.81 -3.24
N ILE A 191 -13.74 19.26 -4.44
CA ILE A 191 -12.76 18.18 -4.67
C ILE A 191 -11.33 18.68 -4.49
N GLU A 192 -11.00 19.87 -4.99
CA GLU A 192 -9.68 20.47 -4.81
C GLU A 192 -9.36 20.69 -3.33
N LYS A 193 -10.34 21.12 -2.53
CA LYS A 193 -10.18 21.23 -1.07
C LYS A 193 -9.92 19.89 -0.39
N ILE A 194 -10.57 18.82 -0.83
CA ILE A 194 -10.30 17.47 -0.30
C ILE A 194 -8.88 17.03 -0.67
N LEU A 195 -8.44 17.30 -1.91
CA LEU A 195 -7.08 16.98 -2.36
C LEU A 195 -6.02 17.71 -1.54
N GLU A 196 -6.20 19.01 -1.27
CA GLU A 196 -5.31 19.79 -0.41
C GLU A 196 -5.18 19.19 1.01
N VAL A 197 -6.27 18.63 1.55
CA VAL A 197 -6.25 17.95 2.85
C VAL A 197 -5.49 16.64 2.75
N LEU A 198 -5.78 15.81 1.75
CA LEU A 198 -5.12 14.52 1.56
C LEU A 198 -3.60 14.66 1.38
N GLU A 199 -3.14 15.67 0.64
CA GLU A 199 -1.71 15.95 0.43
C GLU A 199 -0.98 16.30 1.73
N LYS A 200 -1.68 16.83 2.74
CA LYS A 200 -1.10 17.22 4.04
C LYS A 200 -1.08 16.09 5.07
N ILE A 201 -1.81 15.00 4.84
CA ILE A 201 -1.86 13.88 5.79
C ILE A 201 -0.51 13.16 5.79
N GLN A 202 0.19 13.23 6.92
CA GLN A 202 1.36 12.39 7.17
C GLN A 202 0.91 11.01 7.64
N ILE A 203 1.00 10.03 6.76
CA ILE A 203 0.74 8.64 7.12
C ILE A 203 1.93 8.15 7.95
N ARG A 204 1.63 7.82 9.20
CA ARG A 204 2.59 7.23 10.13
C ARG A 204 2.24 5.76 10.31
N GLY A 205 3.29 4.95 10.37
CA GLY A 205 3.26 3.63 10.99
C GLY A 205 3.88 3.73 12.37
#